data_AF-A0A314YYC7-F1
#
_entry.id   AF-A0A314YYC7-F1
#
_cell.length_a   1.000
_cell.length_b   1.000
_cell.length_c   1.000
_cell.angle_alpha   90.00
_cell.angle_beta   90.00
_cell.angle_gamma   90.00
#
_symmetry.space_group_name_H-M   'P 1'
#
loop_
_entity.id
_entity.type
_entity.pdbx_description
1 polymer ?
#
loop_
_entity_poly.entity_id
_entity_poly.type
_entity_poly.pdbx_seq_one_letter_code
_entity_poly.pdbx_strand_id
1 'polypeptide(L)'
;MNGVKPDGFIVSLLPLCGGADIEKWDYGREVHCYIMKYELDLKWGSDVHLGCYLIDMYSRSYRVDLGRRVFDLMKCRNVYAWTAMINGYVQSGAPDEALVHFQKMQVEDETQ
;
A
#
# COMPACT_ATOMS: atom_id res chain seq x y z
N MET A 1 16.23 30.58 -9.80
CA MET A 1 15.70 29.50 -10.65
C MET A 1 14.82 28.64 -9.78
N ASN A 2 13.51 28.68 -10.04
CA ASN A 2 12.48 28.18 -9.13
C ASN A 2 12.56 26.65 -9.03
N GLY A 3 12.74 26.14 -7.80
CA GLY A 3 12.66 24.73 -7.50
C GLY A 3 11.23 24.25 -7.72
N VAL A 4 11.02 23.43 -8.75
CA VAL A 4 9.75 22.77 -8.99
C VAL A 4 9.56 21.77 -7.86
N LYS A 5 8.56 22.02 -7.02
CA LYS A 5 8.12 21.07 -5.98
C LYS A 5 7.31 19.99 -6.70
N PRO A 6 7.75 18.73 -6.73
CA PRO A 6 6.98 17.67 -7.39
C PRO A 6 5.67 17.49 -6.64
N ASP A 7 4.55 17.79 -7.30
CA ASP A 7 3.23 17.41 -6.79
C ASP A 7 2.96 15.94 -7.14
N GLY A 8 1.97 15.34 -6.47
CA GLY A 8 1.61 13.92 -6.66
C GLY A 8 1.16 13.57 -8.09
N PHE A 9 1.00 14.57 -8.96
CA PHE A 9 0.65 14.41 -10.37
C PHE A 9 1.89 14.14 -11.25
N ILE A 10 3.04 14.71 -10.91
CA ILE A 10 4.31 14.43 -11.61
C ILE A 10 4.78 12.98 -11.37
N VAL A 11 4.47 12.43 -10.19
CA VAL A 11 4.81 11.05 -9.80
C VAL A 11 3.99 10.01 -10.59
N SER A 12 2.75 10.32 -10.96
CA SER A 12 1.89 9.40 -11.73
C SER A 12 2.15 9.40 -13.24
N LEU A 13 2.88 10.39 -13.76
CA LEU A 13 3.20 10.53 -15.19
C LEU A 13 4.56 9.95 -15.61
N LEU A 14 5.45 9.66 -14.65
CA LEU A 14 6.75 9.02 -14.92
C LEU A 14 6.72 7.63 -15.59
N PRO A 15 5.66 6.80 -15.46
CA PRO A 15 5.59 5.50 -16.15
C PRO A 15 5.51 5.61 -17.68
N LEU A 16 5.27 6.80 -18.25
CA LEU A 16 5.19 6.99 -19.70
C LEU A 16 6.56 7.03 -20.40
N CYS A 17 7.67 7.10 -19.66
CA CYS A 17 9.01 7.22 -20.26
C CYS A 17 9.98 6.05 -19.96
N GLY A 18 9.60 5.05 -19.17
CA GLY A 18 10.49 3.95 -18.78
C GLY A 18 10.06 2.62 -19.39
N GLY A 19 10.71 2.22 -20.48
CA GLY A 19 10.47 0.93 -21.14
C GLY A 19 10.87 -0.27 -20.29
N ALA A 20 10.06 -1.32 -20.40
CA ALA A 20 10.29 -2.73 -20.15
C ALA A 20 11.36 -3.17 -19.12
N ASP A 21 10.86 -3.84 -18.09
CA ASP A 21 11.49 -4.94 -17.37
C ASP A 21 12.84 -4.65 -16.69
N ILE A 22 12.77 -4.31 -15.39
CA ILE A 22 13.72 -4.58 -14.26
C ILE A 22 13.53 -3.54 -13.12
N GLU A 23 12.83 -2.42 -13.36
CA GLU A 23 12.80 -1.26 -12.43
C GLU A 23 11.68 -1.25 -11.37
N LYS A 24 10.89 -2.32 -11.25
CA LYS A 24 9.71 -2.32 -10.34
C LYS A 24 10.07 -2.28 -8.85
N TRP A 25 11.31 -2.65 -8.49
CA TRP A 25 11.76 -2.76 -7.10
C TRP A 25 12.32 -1.45 -6.52
N ASP A 26 12.89 -0.58 -7.35
CA ASP A 26 13.46 0.69 -6.89
C ASP A 26 12.38 1.75 -6.64
N TYR A 27 11.30 1.75 -7.44
CA TYR A 27 10.19 2.68 -7.25
C TYR A 27 9.46 2.49 -5.91
N GLY A 28 9.20 1.24 -5.51
CA GLY A 28 8.57 0.94 -4.22
C GLY A 28 9.43 1.38 -3.03
N ARG A 29 10.76 1.32 -3.18
CA ARG A 29 11.74 1.76 -2.17
C ARG A 29 11.82 3.29 -2.11
N GLU A 30 11.84 3.98 -3.24
CA GLU A 30 11.85 5.44 -3.29
C GLU A 30 10.58 6.02 -2.70
N VAL A 31 9.41 5.48 -3.06
CA VAL A 31 8.13 5.91 -2.48
C VAL A 31 8.07 5.57 -0.99
N HIS A 32 8.50 4.37 -0.57
CA HIS A 32 8.60 4.02 0.86
C HIS A 32 9.54 4.95 1.64
N CYS A 33 10.73 5.25 1.12
CA CYS A 33 11.68 6.17 1.71
C CYS A 33 11.16 7.62 1.73
N TYR A 34 10.46 8.04 0.69
CA TYR A 34 9.83 9.36 0.61
C TYR A 34 8.73 9.50 1.67
N ILE A 35 7.83 8.53 1.76
CA ILE A 35 6.78 8.51 2.76
C ILE A 35 7.38 8.45 4.17
N MET A 36 8.35 7.57 4.45
CA MET A 36 9.07 7.54 5.73
C MET A 36 9.74 8.88 6.07
N LYS A 37 10.32 9.56 5.08
CA LYS A 37 11.03 10.82 5.29
C LYS A 37 10.11 12.01 5.59
N TYR A 38 8.89 12.02 5.05
CA TYR A 38 7.96 13.15 5.18
C TYR A 38 6.77 12.90 6.12
N GLU A 39 6.40 11.65 6.39
CA GLU A 39 5.27 11.29 7.27
C GLU A 39 5.66 10.90 8.71
N LEU A 40 6.95 10.87 9.05
CA LEU A 40 7.38 10.79 10.46
C LEU A 40 6.87 11.98 11.30
N ASP A 41 6.40 13.05 10.68
CA ASP A 41 5.76 14.19 11.36
C ASP A 41 4.22 14.09 11.45
N LEU A 42 3.56 13.21 10.69
CA LEU A 42 2.10 13.23 10.57
C LEU A 42 1.50 11.82 10.48
N LYS A 43 1.08 11.28 11.63
CA LYS A 43 -0.03 10.32 11.76
C LYS A 43 -0.06 9.17 10.74
N TRP A 44 0.96 8.32 10.75
CA TRP A 44 1.11 7.04 10.03
C TRP A 44 -0.09 6.04 10.07
N GLY A 45 -1.19 6.35 10.75
CA GLY A 45 -2.39 5.51 10.80
C GLY A 45 -3.69 6.23 10.42
N SER A 46 -3.64 7.46 9.92
CA SER A 46 -4.83 8.26 9.60
C SER A 46 -5.22 8.24 8.12
N ASP A 47 -4.28 8.02 7.20
CA ASP A 47 -4.57 7.99 5.77
C ASP A 47 -4.73 6.54 5.27
N VAL A 48 -5.97 6.18 4.96
CA VAL A 48 -6.31 4.84 4.46
C VAL A 48 -5.77 4.61 3.04
N HIS A 49 -5.65 5.66 2.23
CA HIS A 49 -5.15 5.56 0.85
C HIS A 49 -3.67 5.22 0.83
N LEU A 50 -2.89 5.87 1.71
CA LEU A 50 -1.48 5.57 1.87
C LEU A 50 -1.25 4.13 2.34
N GLY A 51 -2.02 3.69 3.34
CA GLY A 51 -1.98 2.30 3.81
C GLY A 51 -2.28 1.30 2.70
N CYS A 52 -3.34 1.53 1.92
CA CYS A 52 -3.69 0.68 0.77
C CYS A 52 -2.58 0.65 -0.30
N TYR A 53 -2.01 1.81 -0.63
CA TYR A 53 -0.92 1.90 -1.61
C TYR A 53 0.31 1.07 -1.18
N LEU A 54 0.71 1.19 0.09
CA LEU A 54 1.83 0.44 0.63
C LEU A 54 1.56 -1.07 0.69
N ILE A 55 0.34 -1.48 1.05
CA ILE A 55 -0.07 -2.90 1.01
C ILE A 55 0.06 -3.45 -0.41
N ASP A 56 -0.47 -2.75 -1.40
CA ASP A 56 -0.40 -3.16 -2.81
C ASP A 56 1.04 -3.21 -3.32
N MET A 57 1.86 -2.20 -3.00
CA MET A 57 3.28 -2.16 -3.36
C MET A 57 4.05 -3.37 -2.81
N TYR A 58 3.86 -3.67 -1.52
CA TYR A 58 4.51 -4.81 -0.88
C TYR A 58 4.01 -6.15 -1.43
N SER A 59 2.71 -6.25 -1.73
CA SER A 59 2.11 -7.46 -2.30
C SER A 59 2.64 -7.76 -3.70
N ARG A 60 2.74 -6.75 -4.56
CA ARG A 60 3.34 -6.87 -5.91
C ARG A 60 4.83 -7.22 -5.90
N SER A 61 5.48 -6.99 -4.77
CA SER A 61 6.89 -7.34 -4.54
C SER A 61 7.06 -8.71 -3.89
N TYR A 62 6.00 -9.53 -3.81
CA TYR A 62 5.97 -10.83 -3.11
C TYR A 62 6.33 -10.71 -1.62
N ARG A 63 6.09 -9.55 -1.02
CA ARG A 63 6.37 -9.22 0.38
C ARG A 63 5.09 -8.90 1.14
N VAL A 64 4.07 -9.75 0.98
CA VAL A 64 2.78 -9.61 1.66
C VAL A 64 2.91 -9.60 3.19
N ASP A 65 4.00 -10.15 3.74
CA ASP A 65 4.39 -10.03 5.15
C ASP A 65 4.52 -8.57 5.59
N LEU A 66 5.13 -7.72 4.77
CA LEU A 66 5.29 -6.30 5.04
C LEU A 66 3.99 -5.53 4.82
N GLY A 67 3.23 -5.88 3.77
CA GLY A 67 1.89 -5.36 3.56
C GLY A 67 0.98 -5.61 4.76
N ARG A 68 1.06 -6.81 5.35
CA ARG A 68 0.28 -7.15 6.55
C ARG A 68 0.66 -6.30 7.77
N ARG A 69 1.95 -6.00 7.96
CA ARG A 69 2.38 -5.09 9.04
C ARG A 69 1.81 -3.69 8.87
N VAL A 70 1.77 -3.18 7.63
CA VAL A 70 1.13 -1.89 7.34
C VAL A 70 -0.35 -1.95 7.72
N PHE A 71 -1.06 -2.98 7.24
CA PHE A 71 -2.47 -3.19 7.54
C PHE A 71 -2.77 -3.26 9.05
N ASP A 72 -1.89 -3.89 9.83
CA ASP A 72 -2.04 -4.00 11.29
C ASP A 72 -1.81 -2.68 12.04
N LEU A 73 -1.01 -1.78 11.47
CA LEU A 73 -0.71 -0.46 12.03
C LEU A 73 -1.76 0.61 11.68
N MET A 74 -2.65 0.33 10.71
CA MET A 74 -3.73 1.24 10.33
C MET A 74 -4.75 1.39 11.47
N LYS A 75 -5.02 2.63 11.88
CA LYS A 75 -6.00 2.90 12.96
C LYS A 75 -7.44 2.72 12.50
N CYS A 76 -7.71 3.03 11.23
CA CYS A 76 -9.01 2.86 10.59
C CYS A 76 -8.83 1.99 9.34
N ARG A 77 -9.56 0.87 9.27
CA ARG A 77 -9.55 -0.04 8.13
C ARG A 77 -10.94 -0.08 7.53
N ASN A 78 -11.12 0.58 6.39
CA ASN A 78 -12.36 0.52 5.63
C ASN A 78 -12.29 -0.61 4.60
N VAL A 79 -13.38 -0.79 3.84
CA VAL A 79 -13.49 -1.79 2.77
C VAL A 79 -12.31 -1.78 1.80
N TYR A 80 -11.74 -0.61 1.48
CA TYR A 80 -10.58 -0.51 0.60
C TYR A 80 -9.32 -1.15 1.21
N ALA A 81 -9.04 -0.90 2.50
CA ALA A 81 -7.89 -1.49 3.18
C ALA A 81 -8.01 -3.02 3.26
N TRP A 82 -9.20 -3.53 3.60
CA TRP A 82 -9.48 -4.96 3.63
C TRP A 82 -9.31 -5.59 2.25
N THR A 83 -9.88 -4.96 1.21
CA THR A 83 -9.77 -5.43 -0.17
C THR A 83 -8.31 -5.46 -0.64
N ALA A 84 -7.52 -4.44 -0.32
CA ALA A 84 -6.10 -4.39 -0.65
C ALA A 84 -5.33 -5.56 -0.02
N MET A 85 -5.57 -5.85 1.27
CA MET A 85 -4.90 -6.95 1.97
C MET A 85 -5.32 -8.33 1.43
N ILE A 86 -6.61 -8.54 1.19
CA ILE A 86 -7.15 -9.79 0.62
C ILE A 86 -6.55 -10.05 -0.76
N ASN A 87 -6.53 -9.03 -1.64
CA ASN A 87 -5.88 -9.13 -2.94
C ASN A 87 -4.38 -9.43 -2.82
N GLY A 88 -3.71 -8.84 -1.83
CA GLY A 88 -2.30 -9.10 -1.57
C GLY A 88 -2.00 -10.57 -1.26
N TYR A 89 -2.84 -11.20 -0.44
CA TYR A 89 -2.76 -12.63 -0.13
C TYR A 89 -3.04 -13.51 -1.35
N VAL A 90 -4.09 -13.19 -2.14
CA VAL A 90 -4.39 -13.92 -3.39
C VAL A 90 -3.21 -13.85 -4.37
N GLN A 91 -2.64 -12.67 -4.59
CA GLN A 91 -1.48 -12.48 -5.47
C GLN A 91 -0.23 -13.21 -4.98
N SER A 92 -0.10 -13.41 -3.67
CA SER A 92 1.03 -14.12 -3.05
C SER A 92 0.83 -15.64 -2.99
N GLY A 93 -0.28 -16.17 -3.52
CA GLY A 93 -0.59 -17.61 -3.48
C GLY A 93 -1.02 -18.11 -2.09
N ALA A 94 -1.57 -17.22 -1.26
CA ALA A 94 -2.01 -17.49 0.12
C ALA A 94 -3.54 -17.33 0.26
N PRO A 95 -4.36 -18.16 -0.42
CA PRO A 95 -5.81 -17.99 -0.48
C PRO A 95 -6.52 -18.26 0.86
N ASP A 96 -5.95 -19.12 1.71
CA ASP A 96 -6.52 -19.43 3.02
C ASP A 96 -6.46 -18.20 3.94
N GLU A 97 -5.33 -17.49 3.92
CA GLU A 97 -5.18 -16.20 4.59
C GLU A 97 -6.13 -15.16 4.03
N ALA A 98 -6.31 -15.12 2.71
CA ALA A 98 -7.28 -14.22 2.07
C ALA A 98 -8.71 -14.47 2.59
N LEU A 99 -9.12 -15.74 2.70
CA LEU A 99 -10.44 -16.12 3.21
C LEU A 99 -10.62 -15.75 4.70
N VAL A 100 -9.60 -15.99 5.52
CA VAL A 100 -9.61 -15.60 6.94
C VAL A 100 -9.80 -14.08 7.09
N HIS A 101 -9.17 -13.27 6.24
CA HIS A 101 -9.32 -11.82 6.28
C HIS A 101 -10.68 -11.36 5.76
N PHE A 102 -11.22 -12.02 4.72
CA PHE A 102 -12.57 -11.75 4.26
C PHE A 102 -13.61 -12.02 5.35
N GLN A 103 -13.50 -13.13 6.07
CA GLN A 103 -14.40 -13.43 7.20
C GLN A 103 -14.29 -12.38 8.33
N LYS A 104 -13.07 -11.94 8.66
CA LYS A 104 -12.86 -10.88 9.66
C LYS A 104 -13.48 -9.55 9.24
N MET A 105 -13.34 -9.18 7.96
CA MET A 105 -13.95 -7.98 7.40
C MET A 105 -15.46 -7.99 7.61
N GLN A 106 -16.14 -9.11 7.35
CA GLN A 106 -17.59 -9.22 7.52
C GLN A 106 -18.03 -9.03 8.98
N VAL A 107 -17.27 -9.59 9.93
CA VAL A 107 -17.58 -9.42 11.37
C VAL A 107 -17.35 -7.98 11.83
N GLU A 108 -16.30 -7.31 11.36
CA GLU A 108 -16.05 -5.90 11.72
C GLU A 108 -17.13 -4.96 11.14
N ASP A 109 -17.59 -5.20 9.91
CA ASP A 109 -18.61 -4.38 9.23
C ASP A 109 -20.00 -4.52 9.88
N GLU A 110 -20.32 -5.68 10.46
CA GLU A 110 -21.56 -5.91 11.21
C GLU A 110 -21.59 -5.25 12.60
N THR A 111 -20.45 -4.74 13.08
CA THR A 111 -20.32 -4.14 14.43
C THR A 111 -20.24 -2.61 14.45
N GLN A 112 -20.43 -1.94 13.31
CA GLN A 112 -20.56 -0.48 13.19
C GLN A 112 -22.01 -0.03 13.04
#